data_AF-R6RDU5-F1
#
_entry.id   AF-R6RDU5-F1
#
_cell.length_a   1.000
_cell.length_b   1.000
_cell.length_c   1.000
_cell.angle_alpha   90.00
_cell.angle_beta   90.00
_cell.angle_gamma   90.00
#
_symmetry.space_group_name_H-M   'P 1'
#
loop_
_entity.id
_entity.type
_entity.pdbx_description
1 polymer ?
#
loop_
_entity_poly.entity_id
_entity_poly.type
_entity_poly.pdbx_seq_one_letter_code
_entity_poly.pdbx_strand_id
1 'polypeptide(L)'
;MAVSVIVKVGVKLLSTKKGRRFIVGIICAVFMLLFGITAAVWFIIASYFGLIGNAMSDVLINQSWSDINKYVDSALNDVNNTINGEIKETTYSFMPDFSINLSKAVLQQTLEKNNASTILLYDSSDIEKYDKLADEAVTMLKAVKSQSDLNKIFPDKKYKYTDLENDTAFSLNDKNNFKEETKEMIQTLVRKGLPDYNYIVTEKTIDNKNYKTQVLTVKSGENTDTVKYTVSGAGDIYLPLFIAMYHAKNGVYVKDMLKNSVSDLTSDIAENTESSGIADYNDFIATVRLANIDLFGAAEIGRAVTNAISNGAIGITHKITSYGNNRNLTLTLIMPSQKEWEEMFGVSEKEDIVTDNLKVIETMLEKAGITDLYFPVAATVKSALFTYFEGFFNLPVNSSELENRVILTSLNAEQFFHHNGLYTAYDGGVTLSLKASEIPVRIDILPSADEVIQDAFIYDVYNSEEHNIIKSTPNYTYNCSAVEIAYIIDVDAFKEQYGFEFPTIVMTNGNTFKAGDTITMLVEYSCMERIAISEEDIGHSLRDIFGNSQMIIGYSHSGTHSKEKDEGFDSTGWYHTFGSEKNVYHLGIKAAFVDGEVVRQEYQKPHTYNGLSVKNTGAKVNPLLWFKAFRTAA
;
A
#
# COMPACT_ATOMS: atom_id res chain seq x y z
N MET A 1 4.50 85.11 -40.61
CA MET A 1 3.58 84.85 -41.75
C MET A 1 3.14 83.38 -41.88
N ALA A 2 3.91 82.36 -41.46
CA ALA A 2 3.54 80.94 -41.62
C ALA A 2 2.38 80.43 -40.72
N VAL A 3 2.23 80.95 -39.49
CA VAL A 3 1.18 80.51 -38.54
C VAL A 3 -0.22 80.98 -38.94
N SER A 4 -0.32 82.16 -39.59
CA SER A 4 -1.60 82.71 -40.09
C SER A 4 -2.18 81.88 -41.26
N VAL A 5 -1.32 81.23 -42.04
CA VAL A 5 -1.71 80.39 -43.18
C VAL A 5 -2.27 79.05 -42.69
N ILE A 6 -1.64 78.42 -41.69
CA ILE A 6 -2.08 77.14 -41.13
C ILE A 6 -3.45 77.27 -40.44
N VAL A 7 -3.68 78.35 -39.68
CA VAL A 7 -4.96 78.60 -39.02
C VAL A 7 -6.07 78.96 -40.02
N LYS A 8 -5.79 79.76 -41.06
CA LYS A 8 -6.78 80.07 -42.11
C LYS A 8 -7.14 78.86 -42.98
N VAL A 9 -6.18 77.96 -43.23
CA VAL A 9 -6.41 76.70 -43.95
C VAL A 9 -7.24 75.73 -43.10
N GLY A 10 -6.95 75.61 -41.79
CA GLY A 10 -7.73 74.79 -40.86
C GLY A 10 -9.20 75.23 -40.72
N VAL A 11 -9.47 76.54 -40.63
CA VAL A 11 -10.84 77.08 -40.54
C VAL A 11 -11.63 76.89 -41.84
N LYS A 12 -10.97 76.93 -43.00
CA LYS A 12 -11.60 76.71 -44.32
C LYS A 12 -11.89 75.23 -44.59
N LEU A 13 -11.11 74.32 -44.01
CA LEU A 13 -11.36 72.87 -44.03
C LEU A 13 -12.54 72.47 -43.13
N LEU A 14 -12.75 73.14 -42.00
CA LEU A 14 -13.87 72.87 -41.08
C LEU A 14 -15.22 73.44 -41.55
N SER A 15 -15.23 74.48 -42.39
CA SER A 15 -16.47 75.13 -42.84
C SER A 15 -17.21 74.38 -43.96
N THR A 16 -16.54 73.47 -44.68
CA THR A 16 -17.13 72.72 -45.81
C THR A 16 -17.54 71.30 -45.43
N LYS A 17 -18.64 70.79 -46.00
CA LYS A 17 -19.16 69.43 -45.74
C LYS A 17 -18.16 68.34 -46.19
N LYS A 18 -17.35 68.61 -47.22
CA LYS A 18 -16.25 67.75 -47.69
C LYS A 18 -15.05 67.77 -46.75
N GLY A 19 -14.63 68.93 -46.24
CA GLY A 19 -13.50 69.03 -45.32
C GLY A 19 -13.78 68.47 -43.92
N ARG A 20 -15.02 68.57 -43.42
CA ARG A 20 -15.44 67.86 -42.19
C ARG A 20 -15.38 66.34 -42.33
N ARG A 21 -15.78 65.79 -43.49
CA ARG A 21 -15.67 64.35 -43.78
C ARG A 21 -14.20 63.89 -43.89
N PHE A 22 -13.31 64.75 -44.37
CA PHE A 22 -11.88 64.46 -44.45
C PHE A 22 -11.22 64.41 -43.06
N ILE A 23 -11.55 65.36 -42.17
CA ILE A 23 -11.03 65.39 -40.79
C ILE A 23 -11.61 64.24 -39.95
N VAL A 24 -12.91 63.95 -40.06
CA VAL A 24 -13.51 62.76 -39.42
C VAL A 24 -12.90 61.47 -39.98
N GLY A 25 -12.58 61.42 -41.28
CA GLY A 25 -11.87 60.29 -41.89
C GLY A 25 -10.47 60.07 -41.31
N ILE A 26 -9.73 61.15 -41.01
CA ILE A 26 -8.40 61.06 -40.37
C ILE A 26 -8.54 60.67 -38.89
N ILE A 27 -9.51 61.22 -38.16
CA ILE A 27 -9.73 60.86 -36.74
C ILE A 27 -10.20 59.41 -36.62
N CYS A 28 -11.10 58.94 -37.51
CA CYS A 28 -11.50 57.53 -37.59
C CYS A 28 -10.35 56.64 -38.05
N ALA A 29 -9.47 57.08 -38.97
CA ALA A 29 -8.30 56.33 -39.36
C ALA A 29 -7.30 56.20 -38.20
N VAL A 30 -7.06 57.26 -37.42
CA VAL A 30 -6.20 57.24 -36.23
C VAL A 30 -6.81 56.42 -35.09
N PHE A 31 -8.13 56.49 -34.88
CA PHE A 31 -8.82 55.62 -33.92
C PHE A 31 -8.81 54.16 -34.36
N MET A 32 -8.96 53.85 -35.65
CA MET A 32 -8.82 52.48 -36.19
C MET A 32 -7.37 51.99 -36.18
N LEU A 33 -6.38 52.88 -36.22
CA LEU A 33 -4.97 52.54 -36.05
C LEU A 33 -4.63 52.26 -34.57
N LEU A 34 -5.22 53.01 -33.64
CA LEU A 34 -5.11 52.77 -32.19
C LEU A 34 -5.88 51.50 -31.74
N PHE A 35 -7.08 51.27 -32.28
CA PHE A 35 -7.82 50.00 -32.11
C PHE A 35 -7.14 48.85 -32.84
N GLY A 36 -6.49 49.12 -33.98
CA GLY A 36 -5.71 48.16 -34.73
C GLY A 36 -4.43 47.76 -34.01
N ILE A 37 -3.83 48.62 -33.18
CA ILE A 37 -2.67 48.29 -32.35
C ILE A 37 -3.08 47.51 -31.09
N THR A 38 -4.21 47.83 -30.45
CA THR A 38 -4.72 47.02 -29.32
C THR A 38 -5.30 45.68 -29.78
N ALA A 39 -5.97 45.65 -30.93
CA ALA A 39 -6.42 44.42 -31.57
C ALA A 39 -5.25 43.64 -32.17
N ALA A 40 -4.19 44.26 -32.70
CA ALA A 40 -2.98 43.58 -33.14
C ALA A 40 -2.16 43.05 -31.96
N VAL A 41 -2.16 43.69 -30.79
CA VAL A 41 -1.55 43.10 -29.58
C VAL A 41 -2.36 41.90 -29.10
N TRP A 42 -3.69 41.93 -29.14
CA TRP A 42 -4.54 40.76 -28.86
C TRP A 42 -4.45 39.69 -29.97
N PHE A 43 -4.26 40.06 -31.24
CA PHE A 43 -4.06 39.15 -32.36
C PHE A 43 -2.64 38.59 -32.36
N ILE A 44 -1.62 39.33 -31.94
CA ILE A 44 -0.26 38.85 -31.77
C ILE A 44 -0.25 37.89 -30.59
N ILE A 45 -0.87 38.21 -29.45
CA ILE A 45 -1.05 37.26 -28.34
C ILE A 45 -1.83 36.01 -28.84
N ALA A 46 -2.97 36.15 -29.52
CA ALA A 46 -3.76 35.01 -30.00
C ALA A 46 -3.15 34.23 -31.19
N SER A 47 -2.26 34.83 -32.00
CA SER A 47 -1.60 34.20 -33.14
C SER A 47 -0.19 33.69 -32.84
N TYR A 48 0.52 34.25 -31.85
CA TYR A 48 1.76 33.68 -31.32
C TYR A 48 1.46 32.32 -30.66
N PHE A 49 0.38 32.22 -29.87
CA PHE A 49 -0.07 30.96 -29.25
C PHE A 49 -0.65 29.92 -30.23
N GLY A 50 -0.89 30.26 -31.50
CA GLY A 50 -1.67 29.39 -32.41
C GLY A 50 -0.99 28.08 -32.85
N LEU A 51 0.34 28.06 -33.02
CA LEU A 51 1.06 26.87 -33.53
C LEU A 51 2.50 26.71 -33.00
N ILE A 52 3.22 27.80 -32.70
CA ILE A 52 4.57 27.79 -32.07
C ILE A 52 4.47 28.19 -30.58
N GLY A 53 3.51 29.02 -30.22
CA GLY A 53 3.33 29.50 -28.85
C GLY A 53 2.60 28.54 -27.92
N ASN A 54 1.85 27.53 -28.38
CA ASN A 54 1.33 26.49 -27.48
C ASN A 54 2.51 25.76 -26.80
N ALA A 55 3.43 25.21 -27.60
CA ALA A 55 4.61 24.52 -27.07
C ALA A 55 5.55 25.44 -26.25
N MET A 56 5.66 26.73 -26.60
CA MET A 56 6.43 27.71 -25.81
C MET A 56 5.75 28.06 -24.47
N SER A 57 4.43 28.24 -24.47
CA SER A 57 3.61 28.45 -23.27
C SER A 57 3.75 27.25 -22.33
N ASP A 58 3.67 26.05 -22.90
CA ASP A 58 3.74 24.81 -22.15
C ASP A 58 5.12 24.67 -21.51
N VAL A 59 6.20 24.98 -22.23
CA VAL A 59 7.56 24.93 -21.67
C VAL A 59 7.74 25.91 -20.51
N LEU A 60 7.23 27.14 -20.62
CA LEU A 60 7.32 28.14 -19.55
C LEU A 60 6.46 27.79 -18.33
N ILE A 61 5.24 27.30 -18.57
CA ILE A 61 4.34 26.84 -17.51
C ILE A 61 4.96 25.64 -16.79
N ASN A 62 5.50 24.66 -17.53
CA ASN A 62 6.18 23.49 -16.95
C ASN A 62 7.42 23.90 -16.15
N GLN A 63 8.22 24.83 -16.65
CA GLN A 63 9.40 25.32 -15.93
C GLN A 63 9.00 26.02 -14.62
N SER A 64 8.07 26.99 -14.69
CA SER A 64 7.59 27.71 -13.51
C SER A 64 6.93 26.76 -12.50
N TRP A 65 6.18 25.76 -12.97
CA TRP A 65 5.62 24.71 -12.12
C TRP A 65 6.69 23.84 -11.45
N SER A 66 7.72 23.44 -12.21
CA SER A 66 8.87 22.71 -11.68
C SER A 66 9.61 23.52 -10.62
N ASP A 67 9.79 24.83 -10.84
CA ASP A 67 10.44 25.73 -9.89
C ASP A 67 9.60 25.90 -8.63
N ILE A 68 8.28 26.07 -8.73
CA ILE A 68 7.38 26.08 -7.56
C ILE A 68 7.58 24.81 -6.74
N ASN A 69 7.49 23.63 -7.38
CA ASN A 69 7.65 22.36 -6.68
C ASN A 69 9.00 22.28 -5.98
N LYS A 70 10.09 22.68 -6.65
CA LYS A 70 11.43 22.72 -6.06
C LYS A 70 11.54 23.65 -4.85
N TYR A 71 10.97 24.85 -4.93
CA TYR A 71 11.02 25.81 -3.81
C TYR A 71 10.13 25.38 -2.64
N VAL A 72 8.97 24.80 -2.91
CA VAL A 72 8.07 24.24 -1.88
C VAL A 72 8.71 23.02 -1.22
N ASP A 73 9.30 22.12 -2.00
CA ASP A 73 10.06 20.97 -1.50
C ASP A 73 11.23 21.42 -0.63
N SER A 74 12.03 22.37 -1.12
CA SER A 74 13.14 22.96 -0.35
C SER A 74 12.67 23.59 0.95
N ALA A 75 11.48 24.21 0.99
CA ALA A 75 10.92 24.77 2.21
C ALA A 75 10.48 23.68 3.20
N LEU A 76 9.98 22.55 2.69
CA LEU A 76 9.50 21.41 3.48
C LEU A 76 10.60 20.39 3.82
N ASN A 77 11.82 20.54 3.31
CA ASN A 77 12.93 19.63 3.56
C ASN A 77 13.13 19.30 5.05
N ASP A 78 13.08 20.30 5.94
CA ASP A 78 13.24 20.05 7.37
C ASP A 78 12.09 19.20 7.94
N VAL A 79 10.87 19.43 7.48
CA VAL A 79 9.70 18.62 7.87
C VAL A 79 9.84 17.20 7.33
N ASN A 80 10.21 17.04 6.06
CA ASN A 80 10.41 15.74 5.41
C ASN A 80 11.57 14.96 6.07
N ASN A 81 12.68 15.63 6.42
CA ASN A 81 13.80 15.05 7.14
C ASN A 81 13.39 14.61 8.56
N THR A 82 12.58 15.42 9.25
CA THR A 82 12.02 15.06 10.56
C THR A 82 11.13 13.82 10.45
N ILE A 83 10.29 13.74 9.41
CA ILE A 83 9.43 12.58 9.14
C ILE A 83 10.28 11.32 8.89
N ASN A 84 11.26 11.41 7.99
CA ASN A 84 12.07 10.26 7.56
C ASN A 84 13.16 9.85 8.57
N GLY A 85 13.55 10.75 9.47
CA GLY A 85 14.49 10.49 10.55
C GLY A 85 13.78 10.27 11.89
N GLU A 86 13.59 11.35 12.65
CA GLU A 86 13.12 11.32 14.04
C GLU A 86 11.78 10.60 14.22
N ILE A 87 10.78 10.91 13.40
CA ILE A 87 9.43 10.35 13.56
C ILE A 87 9.44 8.86 13.22
N LYS A 88 10.16 8.47 12.16
CA LYS A 88 10.35 7.08 11.77
C LYS A 88 11.07 6.29 12.85
N GLU A 89 12.21 6.79 13.33
CA GLU A 89 12.98 6.17 14.42
C GLU A 89 12.13 6.02 15.69
N THR A 90 11.40 7.07 16.07
CA THR A 90 10.51 7.03 17.25
C THR A 90 9.41 5.99 17.10
N THR A 91 8.81 5.88 15.91
CA THR A 91 7.73 4.92 15.64
C THR A 91 8.22 3.49 15.73
N TYR A 92 9.34 3.16 15.08
CA TYR A 92 9.91 1.82 15.10
C TYR A 92 10.61 1.50 16.43
N SER A 93 11.09 2.50 17.19
CA SER A 93 11.55 2.28 18.57
C SER A 93 10.37 1.97 19.51
N PHE A 94 9.23 2.63 19.31
CA PHE A 94 8.02 2.38 20.11
C PHE A 94 7.38 1.02 19.78
N MET A 95 7.27 0.69 18.49
CA MET A 95 6.71 -0.55 17.97
C MET A 95 7.60 -1.09 16.83
N PRO A 96 8.60 -1.94 17.13
CA PRO A 96 9.56 -2.44 16.14
C PRO A 96 8.91 -3.14 14.93
N ASP A 97 7.86 -3.91 15.16
CA ASP A 97 7.13 -4.60 14.09
C ASP A 97 5.95 -3.77 13.54
N PHE A 98 6.02 -2.42 13.56
CA PHE A 98 4.89 -1.54 13.21
C PHE A 98 4.23 -1.90 11.88
N SER A 99 4.99 -1.93 10.78
CA SER A 99 4.44 -2.23 9.44
C SER A 99 3.91 -3.65 9.31
N ILE A 100 4.48 -4.58 10.07
CA ILE A 100 4.03 -5.98 10.11
C ILE A 100 2.72 -6.08 10.91
N ASN A 101 2.63 -5.43 12.06
CA ASN A 101 1.42 -5.35 12.87
C ASN A 101 0.28 -4.63 12.15
N LEU A 102 0.60 -3.62 11.33
CA LEU A 102 -0.35 -2.98 10.44
C LEU A 102 -0.88 -3.98 9.40
N SER A 103 0.00 -4.78 8.79
CA SER A 103 -0.42 -5.86 7.87
C SER A 103 -1.29 -6.92 8.55
N LYS A 104 -0.95 -7.30 9.80
CA LYS A 104 -1.76 -8.23 10.61
C LYS A 104 -3.16 -7.67 10.86
N ALA A 105 -3.27 -6.38 11.22
CA ALA A 105 -4.56 -5.72 11.43
C ALA A 105 -5.41 -5.68 10.14
N VAL A 106 -4.80 -5.36 8.99
CA VAL A 106 -5.50 -5.36 7.69
C VAL A 106 -5.97 -6.75 7.29
N LEU A 107 -5.15 -7.78 7.49
CA LEU A 107 -5.54 -9.19 7.30
C LEU A 107 -6.72 -9.57 8.18
N GLN A 108 -6.63 -9.26 9.48
CA GLN A 108 -7.66 -9.55 10.46
C GLN A 108 -9.00 -8.94 10.06
N GLN A 109 -9.03 -7.65 9.69
CA GLN A 109 -10.26 -6.98 9.27
C GLN A 109 -10.82 -7.55 7.96
N THR A 110 -9.94 -7.89 7.02
CA THR A 110 -10.35 -8.46 5.73
C THR A 110 -10.99 -9.84 5.93
N LEU A 111 -10.46 -10.66 6.83
CA LEU A 111 -10.99 -11.99 7.11
C LEU A 111 -12.21 -11.95 8.03
N GLU A 112 -12.22 -11.11 9.08
CA GLU A 112 -13.41 -10.94 9.93
C GLU A 112 -14.65 -10.49 9.14
N LYS A 113 -14.48 -9.59 8.16
CA LYS A 113 -15.57 -9.15 7.29
C LYS A 113 -16.15 -10.29 6.44
N ASN A 114 -15.32 -11.26 6.06
CA ASN A 114 -15.71 -12.36 5.18
C ASN A 114 -16.07 -13.64 5.96
N ASN A 115 -15.56 -13.82 7.17
CA ASN A 115 -15.76 -14.99 8.02
C ASN A 115 -15.48 -14.69 9.50
N ALA A 116 -16.53 -14.34 10.27
CA ALA A 116 -16.42 -13.81 11.64
C ALA A 116 -15.78 -14.76 12.68
N SER A 117 -15.66 -16.06 12.39
CA SER A 117 -15.14 -17.10 13.30
C SER A 117 -13.66 -17.45 13.09
N THR A 118 -12.98 -16.86 12.10
CA THR A 118 -11.58 -17.22 11.82
C THR A 118 -10.61 -16.54 12.81
N ILE A 119 -9.80 -17.35 13.50
CA ILE A 119 -8.68 -16.87 14.31
C ILE A 119 -7.42 -16.90 13.45
N LEU A 120 -6.68 -15.78 13.43
CA LEU A 120 -5.41 -15.68 12.73
C LEU A 120 -4.26 -15.94 13.69
N LEU A 121 -3.44 -16.92 13.32
CA LEU A 121 -2.20 -17.27 14.00
C LEU A 121 -1.05 -16.94 13.06
N TYR A 122 -0.04 -16.19 13.47
CA TYR A 122 0.98 -15.70 12.54
C TYR A 122 2.28 -16.51 12.58
N ASP A 123 2.59 -17.11 13.71
CA ASP A 123 3.82 -17.88 13.94
C ASP A 123 3.60 -19.05 14.90
N SER A 124 4.65 -19.83 15.07
CA SER A 124 4.67 -21.01 15.94
C SER A 124 4.30 -20.72 17.40
N SER A 125 4.55 -19.50 17.89
CA SER A 125 4.22 -19.13 19.27
C SER A 125 2.73 -18.83 19.45
N ASP A 126 2.10 -18.19 18.46
CA ASP A 126 0.64 -17.98 18.44
C ASP A 126 -0.08 -19.33 18.44
N ILE A 127 0.47 -20.31 17.73
CA ILE A 127 -0.08 -21.67 17.61
C ILE A 127 -0.03 -22.42 18.94
N GLU A 128 1.13 -22.48 19.58
CA GLU A 128 1.25 -23.17 20.88
C GLU A 128 0.37 -22.50 21.95
N LYS A 129 0.32 -21.16 21.92
CA LYS A 129 -0.54 -20.39 22.80
C LYS A 129 -2.02 -20.70 22.53
N TYR A 130 -2.40 -20.82 21.26
CA TYR A 130 -3.74 -21.15 20.84
C TYR A 130 -4.17 -22.53 21.36
N ASP A 131 -3.35 -23.56 21.17
CA ASP A 131 -3.64 -24.92 21.63
C ASP A 131 -3.83 -24.97 23.15
N LYS A 132 -2.94 -24.32 23.90
CA LYS A 132 -3.06 -24.21 25.36
C LYS A 132 -4.36 -23.52 25.78
N LEU A 133 -4.68 -22.38 25.16
CA LEU A 133 -5.91 -21.62 25.46
C LEU A 133 -7.16 -22.42 25.07
N ALA A 134 -7.11 -23.20 24.00
CA ALA A 134 -8.22 -24.04 23.57
C ALA A 134 -8.49 -25.15 24.59
N ASP A 135 -7.45 -25.78 25.13
CA ASP A 135 -7.56 -26.79 26.19
C ASP A 135 -8.11 -26.22 27.50
N GLU A 136 -7.66 -25.02 27.87
CA GLU A 136 -8.21 -24.27 29.00
C GLU A 136 -9.69 -23.92 28.78
N ALA A 137 -10.05 -23.48 27.56
CA ALA A 137 -11.44 -23.17 27.20
C ALA A 137 -12.34 -24.40 27.23
N VAL A 138 -11.91 -25.54 26.67
CA VAL A 138 -12.64 -26.82 26.75
C VAL A 138 -12.84 -27.23 28.21
N THR A 139 -11.81 -27.11 29.04
CA THR A 139 -11.88 -27.43 30.47
C THR A 139 -12.89 -26.52 31.20
N MET A 140 -12.86 -25.22 30.90
CA MET A 140 -13.80 -24.24 31.45
C MET A 140 -15.25 -24.55 31.04
N LEU A 141 -15.48 -24.86 29.76
CA LEU A 141 -16.81 -25.18 29.24
C LEU A 141 -17.33 -26.51 29.80
N LYS A 142 -16.48 -27.51 30.03
CA LYS A 142 -16.87 -28.78 30.69
C LYS A 142 -17.38 -28.59 32.12
N ALA A 143 -16.94 -27.52 32.80
CA ALA A 143 -17.40 -27.18 34.14
C ALA A 143 -18.80 -26.52 34.15
N VAL A 144 -19.30 -26.03 33.01
CA VAL A 144 -20.64 -25.43 32.89
C VAL A 144 -21.70 -26.52 33.06
N LYS A 145 -22.70 -26.26 33.93
CA LYS A 145 -23.82 -27.20 34.20
C LYS A 145 -25.20 -26.59 33.96
N SER A 146 -25.25 -25.33 33.53
CA SER A 146 -26.49 -24.60 33.34
C SER A 146 -26.32 -23.39 32.43
N GLN A 147 -27.42 -22.87 31.88
CA GLN A 147 -27.44 -21.59 31.19
C GLN A 147 -26.95 -20.43 32.08
N SER A 148 -27.20 -20.49 33.39
CA SER A 148 -26.74 -19.45 34.32
C SER A 148 -25.22 -19.42 34.43
N ASP A 149 -24.56 -20.59 34.44
CA ASP A 149 -23.11 -20.67 34.47
C ASP A 149 -22.49 -20.24 33.14
N LEU A 150 -23.10 -20.62 32.01
CA LEU A 150 -22.66 -20.16 30.69
C LEU A 150 -22.72 -18.64 30.57
N ASN A 151 -23.78 -18.01 31.09
CA ASN A 151 -23.94 -16.56 31.09
C ASN A 151 -22.91 -15.82 31.97
N LYS A 152 -22.25 -16.49 32.93
CA LYS A 152 -21.13 -15.90 33.68
C LYS A 152 -19.88 -15.79 32.81
N ILE A 153 -19.69 -16.75 31.90
CA ILE A 153 -18.57 -16.81 30.96
C ILE A 153 -18.82 -15.89 29.75
N PHE A 154 -20.07 -15.87 29.26
CA PHE A 154 -20.54 -15.08 28.12
C PHE A 154 -21.69 -14.14 28.55
N PRO A 155 -21.37 -12.94 29.07
CA PRO A 155 -22.36 -12.00 29.61
C PRO A 155 -23.35 -11.45 28.57
N ASP A 156 -22.98 -11.48 27.30
CA ASP A 156 -23.81 -11.09 26.15
C ASP A 156 -24.94 -12.10 25.86
N LYS A 157 -24.92 -13.28 26.50
CA LYS A 157 -25.94 -14.33 26.38
C LYS A 157 -26.17 -14.79 24.94
N LYS A 158 -25.13 -14.70 24.11
CA LYS A 158 -25.15 -15.11 22.71
C LYS A 158 -25.39 -16.62 22.55
N TYR A 159 -24.86 -17.42 23.47
CA TYR A 159 -24.81 -18.87 23.38
C TYR A 159 -25.85 -19.58 24.26
N LYS A 160 -26.32 -20.75 23.82
CA LYS A 160 -27.23 -21.61 24.61
C LYS A 160 -26.49 -22.79 25.19
N TYR A 161 -26.77 -23.10 26.46
CA TYR A 161 -26.22 -24.28 27.12
C TYR A 161 -26.63 -25.58 26.43
N THR A 162 -27.82 -25.64 25.83
CA THR A 162 -28.29 -26.80 25.07
C THR A 162 -27.41 -27.13 23.87
N ASP A 163 -26.71 -26.15 23.30
CA ASP A 163 -25.84 -26.40 22.14
C ASP A 163 -24.59 -27.17 22.58
N LEU A 164 -24.06 -26.84 23.76
CA LEU A 164 -22.95 -27.56 24.41
C LEU A 164 -23.38 -28.94 24.93
N GLU A 165 -24.55 -29.03 25.57
CA GLU A 165 -25.07 -30.28 26.14
C GLU A 165 -25.40 -31.33 25.08
N ASN A 166 -25.89 -30.90 23.91
CA ASN A 166 -26.22 -31.79 22.80
C ASN A 166 -25.03 -32.11 21.88
N ASP A 167 -23.84 -31.63 22.22
CA ASP A 167 -22.61 -31.95 21.48
C ASP A 167 -21.96 -33.22 22.04
N THR A 168 -22.27 -34.35 21.40
CA THR A 168 -21.72 -35.66 21.78
C THR A 168 -20.19 -35.70 21.62
N ALA A 169 -19.63 -35.03 20.62
CA ALA A 169 -18.19 -34.98 20.41
C ALA A 169 -17.50 -34.20 21.54
N PHE A 170 -18.08 -33.07 21.95
CA PHE A 170 -17.63 -32.32 23.12
C PHE A 170 -17.63 -33.16 24.41
N SER A 171 -18.69 -33.93 24.62
CA SER A 171 -18.81 -34.85 25.76
C SER A 171 -17.73 -35.94 25.75
N LEU A 172 -17.38 -36.46 24.57
CA LEU A 172 -16.36 -37.49 24.37
C LEU A 172 -14.93 -36.94 24.28
N ASN A 173 -14.75 -35.62 24.36
CA ASN A 173 -13.47 -34.95 24.11
C ASN A 173 -12.91 -35.19 22.70
N ASP A 174 -13.78 -35.48 21.74
CA ASP A 174 -13.42 -35.61 20.34
C ASP A 174 -13.38 -34.23 19.70
N LYS A 175 -12.26 -33.52 19.91
CA LYS A 175 -12.03 -32.14 19.46
C LYS A 175 -12.27 -31.94 17.96
N ASN A 176 -12.16 -33.01 17.18
CA ASN A 176 -12.29 -32.98 15.74
C ASN A 176 -13.74 -32.86 15.27
N ASN A 177 -14.69 -33.31 16.09
CA ASN A 177 -16.09 -33.43 15.70
C ASN A 177 -17.02 -32.52 16.50
N PHE A 178 -16.47 -31.52 17.21
CA PHE A 178 -17.27 -30.51 17.91
C PHE A 178 -18.23 -29.83 16.93
N LYS A 179 -19.43 -29.52 17.41
CA LYS A 179 -20.40 -28.73 16.65
C LYS A 179 -19.93 -27.28 16.50
N GLU A 180 -20.42 -26.62 15.46
CA GLU A 180 -20.01 -25.24 15.13
C GLU A 180 -20.28 -24.25 16.28
N GLU A 181 -21.38 -24.41 17.00
CA GLU A 181 -21.71 -23.58 18.17
C GLU A 181 -20.69 -23.77 19.30
N THR A 182 -20.26 -25.01 19.58
CA THR A 182 -19.22 -25.32 20.55
C THR A 182 -17.87 -24.75 20.13
N LYS A 183 -17.52 -24.88 18.84
CA LYS A 183 -16.30 -24.30 18.26
C LYS A 183 -16.29 -22.79 18.41
N GLU A 184 -17.40 -22.12 18.12
CA GLU A 184 -17.53 -20.66 18.24
C GLU A 184 -17.37 -20.18 19.70
N MET A 185 -17.92 -20.92 20.67
CA MET A 185 -17.71 -20.67 22.11
C MET A 185 -16.24 -20.78 22.50
N ILE A 186 -15.56 -21.86 22.08
CA ILE A 186 -14.12 -22.06 22.34
C ILE A 186 -13.32 -20.93 21.72
N GLN A 187 -13.52 -20.64 20.43
CA GLN A 187 -12.83 -19.57 19.71
C GLN A 187 -13.03 -18.21 20.38
N THR A 188 -14.25 -17.91 20.86
CA THR A 188 -14.52 -16.66 21.59
C THR A 188 -13.69 -16.53 22.87
N LEU A 189 -13.46 -17.64 23.58
CA LEU A 189 -12.61 -17.65 24.78
C LEU A 189 -11.14 -17.53 24.42
N VAL A 190 -10.69 -18.29 23.43
CA VAL A 190 -9.29 -18.31 23.01
C VAL A 190 -8.86 -16.95 22.47
N ARG A 191 -9.71 -16.28 21.68
CA ARG A 191 -9.43 -14.95 21.12
C ARG A 191 -9.12 -13.90 22.18
N LYS A 192 -9.65 -14.02 23.40
CA LYS A 192 -9.34 -13.11 24.51
C LYS A 192 -7.89 -13.24 25.00
N GLY A 193 -7.27 -14.40 24.82
CA GLY A 193 -5.89 -14.68 25.24
C GLY A 193 -4.85 -14.47 24.13
N LEU A 194 -5.27 -14.43 22.87
CA LEU A 194 -4.38 -14.18 21.72
C LEU A 194 -4.13 -12.69 21.49
N PRO A 195 -3.04 -12.34 20.78
CA PRO A 195 -2.85 -10.97 20.34
C PRO A 195 -3.99 -10.49 19.43
N ASP A 196 -4.40 -9.24 19.59
CA ASP A 196 -5.48 -8.62 18.81
C ASP A 196 -4.94 -7.37 18.10
N TYR A 197 -5.14 -7.31 16.79
CA TYR A 197 -4.61 -6.26 15.92
C TYR A 197 -5.77 -5.51 15.28
N ASN A 198 -5.89 -4.22 15.59
CA ASN A 198 -6.98 -3.40 15.10
C ASN A 198 -6.46 -2.11 14.47
N TYR A 199 -6.95 -1.81 13.27
CA TYR A 199 -6.56 -0.63 12.52
C TYR A 199 -7.77 0.21 12.09
N ILE A 200 -7.94 1.40 12.67
CA ILE A 200 -9.10 2.24 12.38
C ILE A 200 -8.66 3.53 11.70
N VAL A 201 -9.34 3.87 10.61
CA VAL A 201 -9.26 5.19 9.96
C VAL A 201 -10.56 5.94 10.22
N THR A 202 -10.45 7.17 10.73
CA THR A 202 -11.58 8.07 10.97
C THR A 202 -11.32 9.44 10.37
N GLU A 203 -12.37 10.07 9.86
CA GLU A 203 -12.33 11.44 9.37
C GLU A 203 -13.41 12.25 10.08
N LYS A 204 -13.05 13.44 10.56
CA LYS A 204 -13.98 14.36 11.24
C LYS A 204 -13.61 15.80 10.93
N THR A 205 -14.60 16.68 10.90
CA THR A 205 -14.40 18.13 10.78
C THR A 205 -14.80 18.80 12.09
N ILE A 206 -13.90 19.59 12.66
CA ILE A 206 -14.15 20.38 13.87
C ILE A 206 -13.73 21.81 13.56
N ASP A 207 -14.62 22.78 13.77
CA ASP A 207 -14.36 24.21 13.54
C ASP A 207 -13.74 24.51 12.16
N ASN A 208 -14.33 23.93 11.09
CA ASN A 208 -13.86 24.02 9.69
C ASN A 208 -12.46 23.45 9.42
N LYS A 209 -11.87 22.72 10.38
CA LYS A 209 -10.62 22.01 10.21
C LYS A 209 -10.87 20.51 10.11
N ASN A 210 -10.37 19.89 9.06
CA ASN A 210 -10.47 18.45 8.84
C ASN A 210 -9.42 17.71 9.67
N TYR A 211 -9.79 16.55 10.19
CA TYR A 211 -8.90 15.67 10.93
C TYR A 211 -9.05 14.25 10.40
N LYS A 212 -7.97 13.73 9.83
CA LYS A 212 -7.87 12.31 9.43
C LYS A 212 -7.01 11.59 10.45
N THR A 213 -7.59 10.62 11.16
CA THR A 213 -6.91 9.88 12.22
C THR A 213 -6.82 8.40 11.86
N GLN A 214 -5.61 7.87 11.88
CA GLN A 214 -5.28 6.46 11.69
C GLN A 214 -4.77 5.92 13.03
N VAL A 215 -5.35 4.82 13.51
CA VAL A 215 -5.02 4.22 14.81
C VAL A 215 -4.73 2.75 14.63
N LEU A 216 -3.49 2.34 14.88
CA LEU A 216 -3.12 0.94 15.06
C LEU A 216 -3.08 0.64 16.56
N THR A 217 -3.83 -0.37 16.99
CA THR A 217 -3.82 -0.89 18.35
C THR A 217 -3.42 -2.36 18.32
N VAL A 218 -2.40 -2.69 19.09
CA VAL A 218 -1.93 -4.06 19.29
C VAL A 218 -2.12 -4.42 20.76
N LYS A 219 -2.95 -5.41 21.03
CA LYS A 219 -3.11 -5.98 22.38
C LYS A 219 -2.39 -7.30 22.44
N SER A 220 -1.60 -7.53 23.49
CA SER A 220 -0.94 -8.82 23.73
C SER A 220 -0.99 -9.12 25.22
N GLY A 221 -1.91 -10.03 25.61
CA GLY A 221 -2.21 -10.28 27.01
C GLY A 221 -2.80 -9.03 27.68
N GLU A 222 -2.18 -8.57 28.77
CA GLU A 222 -2.60 -7.36 29.48
C GLU A 222 -2.02 -6.07 28.86
N ASN A 223 -1.03 -6.18 27.96
CA ASN A 223 -0.37 -5.04 27.35
C ASN A 223 -1.13 -4.53 26.14
N THR A 224 -1.22 -3.20 26.01
CA THR A 224 -1.79 -2.54 24.82
C THR A 224 -0.85 -1.45 24.34
N ASP A 225 -0.39 -1.58 23.11
CA ASP A 225 0.35 -0.53 22.42
C ASP A 225 -0.53 0.11 21.36
N THR A 226 -0.58 1.44 21.34
CA THR A 226 -1.35 2.19 20.34
C THR A 226 -0.48 3.22 19.66
N VAL A 227 -0.46 3.19 18.33
CA VAL A 227 0.11 4.26 17.50
C VAL A 227 -1.04 4.98 16.82
N LYS A 228 -1.17 6.26 17.13
CA LYS A 228 -2.19 7.15 16.57
C LYS A 228 -1.51 8.21 15.73
N TYR A 229 -1.87 8.30 14.46
CA TYR A 229 -1.46 9.39 13.58
C TYR A 229 -2.67 10.23 13.19
N THR A 230 -2.58 11.53 13.43
CA THR A 230 -3.61 12.50 13.04
C THR A 230 -3.02 13.52 12.07
N VAL A 231 -3.63 13.63 10.89
CA VAL A 231 -3.49 14.81 10.03
C VAL A 231 -4.52 15.82 10.49
N SER A 232 -4.08 17.03 10.84
CA SER A 232 -4.93 18.18 11.13
C SER A 232 -4.84 19.17 9.97
N GLY A 233 -5.96 19.59 9.39
CA GLY A 233 -6.00 20.45 8.21
C GLY A 233 -6.14 19.69 6.90
N ALA A 234 -5.66 20.30 5.80
CA ALA A 234 -5.82 19.76 4.44
C ALA A 234 -4.97 18.50 4.17
N GLY A 235 -3.88 18.31 4.92
CA GLY A 235 -2.92 17.21 4.72
C GLY A 235 -1.92 17.49 3.62
N ASP A 236 -2.38 17.62 2.38
CA ASP A 236 -1.56 17.98 1.22
C ASP A 236 -1.86 19.41 0.76
N ILE A 237 -0.91 20.07 0.11
CA ILE A 237 -1.06 21.46 -0.31
C ILE A 237 -1.58 21.50 -1.75
N TYR A 238 -2.80 22.01 -1.96
CA TYR A 238 -3.29 22.31 -3.30
C TYR A 238 -2.60 23.57 -3.82
N LEU A 239 -1.53 23.39 -4.62
CA LEU A 239 -0.66 24.46 -5.06
C LEU A 239 -1.38 25.56 -5.86
N PRO A 240 -2.33 25.26 -6.79
CA PRO A 240 -3.01 26.31 -7.55
C PRO A 240 -3.76 27.32 -6.66
N LEU A 241 -4.51 26.83 -5.68
CA LEU A 241 -5.22 27.69 -4.73
C LEU A 241 -4.25 28.45 -3.82
N PHE A 242 -3.18 27.79 -3.37
CA PHE A 242 -2.14 28.43 -2.58
C PHE A 242 -1.50 29.63 -3.31
N ILE A 243 -1.14 29.43 -4.59
CA ILE A 243 -0.58 30.47 -5.47
C ILE A 243 -1.60 31.61 -5.67
N ALA A 244 -2.88 31.27 -5.94
CA ALA A 244 -3.94 32.25 -6.12
C ALA A 244 -4.12 33.14 -4.88
N MET A 245 -4.16 32.54 -3.69
CA MET A 245 -4.25 33.26 -2.41
C MET A 245 -3.03 34.13 -2.14
N TYR A 246 -1.82 33.63 -2.43
CA TYR A 246 -0.59 34.40 -2.29
C TYR A 246 -0.58 35.66 -3.17
N HIS A 247 -0.96 35.55 -4.44
CA HIS A 247 -1.01 36.73 -5.32
C HIS A 247 -2.13 37.70 -4.93
N ALA A 248 -3.30 37.19 -4.52
CA ALA A 248 -4.37 38.03 -4.01
C ALA A 248 -3.94 38.81 -2.77
N LYS A 249 -3.21 38.19 -1.82
CA LYS A 249 -2.63 38.88 -0.66
C LYS A 249 -1.81 40.11 -1.09
N ASN A 250 -1.09 40.02 -2.20
CA ASN A 250 -0.27 41.10 -2.74
C ASN A 250 -1.03 42.05 -3.69
N GLY A 251 -2.34 41.85 -3.90
CA GLY A 251 -3.17 42.66 -4.81
C GLY A 251 -2.86 42.41 -6.28
N VAL A 252 -2.26 41.26 -6.61
CA VAL A 252 -1.80 40.91 -7.95
C VAL A 252 -2.85 40.03 -8.63
N TYR A 253 -3.29 40.46 -9.82
CA TYR A 253 -3.99 39.57 -10.74
C TYR A 253 -2.96 38.82 -11.59
N VAL A 254 -3.02 37.49 -11.58
CA VAL A 254 -2.08 36.62 -12.31
C VAL A 254 -2.10 36.95 -13.81
N LYS A 255 -3.26 37.25 -14.40
CA LYS A 255 -3.38 37.71 -15.80
C LYS A 255 -2.52 38.94 -16.12
N ASP A 256 -2.38 39.87 -15.17
CA ASP A 256 -1.62 41.09 -15.35
C ASP A 256 -0.12 40.84 -15.17
N MET A 257 0.25 39.98 -14.21
CA MET A 257 1.62 39.50 -14.02
C MET A 257 2.13 38.80 -15.28
N LEU A 258 1.34 37.88 -15.85
CA LEU A 258 1.65 37.19 -17.10
C LEU A 258 1.86 38.16 -18.26
N LYS A 259 1.00 39.19 -18.36
CA LYS A 259 1.12 40.22 -19.40
C LYS A 259 2.45 40.98 -19.28
N ASN A 260 2.89 41.26 -18.06
CA ASN A 260 4.16 41.94 -17.80
C ASN A 260 5.35 41.03 -18.09
N SER A 261 5.33 39.77 -17.63
CA SER A 261 6.39 38.79 -17.91
C SER A 261 6.58 38.55 -19.42
N VAL A 262 5.51 38.58 -20.22
CA VAL A 262 5.59 38.51 -21.68
C VAL A 262 6.23 39.78 -22.27
N SER A 263 5.95 40.96 -21.72
CA SER A 263 6.58 42.20 -22.14
C SER A 263 8.08 42.19 -21.87
N ASP A 264 8.49 41.72 -20.69
CA ASP A 264 9.89 41.64 -20.28
C ASP A 264 10.64 40.62 -21.14
N LEU A 265 10.07 39.43 -21.36
CA LEU A 265 10.64 38.43 -22.27
C LEU A 265 10.80 38.97 -23.70
N THR A 266 9.82 39.74 -24.19
CA THR A 266 9.89 40.34 -25.53
C THR A 266 11.00 41.38 -25.62
N SER A 267 11.25 42.12 -24.53
CA SER A 267 12.37 43.06 -24.41
C SER A 267 13.71 42.33 -24.39
N ASP A 268 13.84 41.27 -23.60
CA ASP A 268 15.08 40.49 -23.47
C ASP A 268 15.44 39.75 -24.76
N ILE A 269 14.44 39.22 -25.48
CA ILE A 269 14.64 38.64 -26.80
C ILE A 269 15.09 39.72 -27.79
N ALA A 270 14.48 40.92 -27.76
CA ALA A 270 14.85 42.02 -28.64
C ALA A 270 16.30 42.50 -28.40
N GLU A 271 16.73 42.60 -27.15
CA GLU A 271 18.12 42.97 -26.81
C GLU A 271 19.13 41.88 -27.20
N ASN A 272 18.79 40.60 -27.03
CA ASN A 272 19.71 39.50 -27.36
C ASN A 272 19.78 39.17 -28.87
N THR A 273 18.70 39.39 -29.62
CA THR A 273 18.66 39.16 -31.08
C THR A 273 19.40 40.22 -31.90
N GLU A 274 19.72 41.39 -31.32
CA GLU A 274 20.61 42.37 -31.97
C GLU A 274 22.08 41.93 -32.02
N SER A 275 22.49 40.90 -31.24
CA SER A 275 23.89 40.45 -31.18
C SER A 275 24.17 39.03 -31.71
N SER A 276 23.19 38.13 -31.76
CA SER A 276 23.29 36.83 -32.44
C SER A 276 21.89 36.29 -32.73
N GLY A 277 21.47 36.30 -34.00
CA GLY A 277 20.13 35.87 -34.38
C GLY A 277 19.81 34.46 -33.89
N ILE A 278 18.64 34.29 -33.27
CA ILE A 278 18.12 32.98 -32.84
C ILE A 278 17.91 32.12 -34.09
N ALA A 279 18.72 31.09 -34.25
CA ALA A 279 18.83 30.37 -35.52
C ALA A 279 17.71 29.33 -35.73
N ASP A 280 17.13 28.80 -34.64
CA ASP A 280 16.03 27.84 -34.69
C ASP A 280 15.17 27.83 -33.41
N TYR A 281 14.13 26.97 -33.40
CA TYR A 281 13.19 26.80 -32.29
C TYR A 281 13.85 26.23 -31.02
N ASN A 282 14.86 25.37 -31.12
CA ASN A 282 15.52 24.80 -29.95
C ASN A 282 16.46 25.81 -29.28
N ASP A 283 17.13 26.65 -30.07
CA ASP A 283 17.96 27.76 -29.61
C ASP A 283 17.11 28.84 -28.91
N PHE A 284 15.91 29.08 -29.44
CA PHE A 284 14.89 29.91 -28.78
C PHE A 284 14.42 29.33 -27.45
N ILE A 285 14.06 28.03 -27.41
CA ILE A 285 13.64 27.35 -26.17
C ILE A 285 14.77 27.31 -25.14
N ALA A 286 16.03 27.16 -25.57
CA ALA A 286 17.19 27.26 -24.70
C ALA A 286 17.35 28.67 -24.11
N THR A 287 17.19 29.71 -24.94
CA THR A 287 17.21 31.11 -24.50
C THR A 287 16.10 31.41 -23.50
N VAL A 288 14.90 30.91 -23.74
CA VAL A 288 13.74 31.08 -22.85
C VAL A 288 13.95 30.34 -21.52
N ARG A 289 14.55 29.14 -21.54
CA ARG A 289 14.96 28.42 -20.32
C ARG A 289 16.07 29.16 -19.56
N LEU A 290 17.00 29.81 -20.26
CA LEU A 290 18.04 30.64 -19.65
C LEU A 290 17.50 31.94 -19.04
N ALA A 291 16.39 32.47 -19.58
CA ALA A 291 15.73 33.68 -19.07
C ALA A 291 15.05 33.49 -17.70
N ASN A 292 14.90 32.25 -17.22
CA ASN A 292 14.47 31.91 -15.86
C ASN A 292 13.19 32.64 -15.41
N ILE A 293 12.19 32.69 -16.30
CA ILE A 293 10.96 33.47 -16.10
C ILE A 293 10.10 32.83 -15.01
N ASP A 294 9.92 33.56 -13.92
CA ASP A 294 9.09 33.14 -12.80
C ASP A 294 7.63 33.62 -12.98
N LEU A 295 6.81 32.82 -13.66
CA LEU A 295 5.41 33.17 -13.97
C LEU A 295 4.50 33.24 -12.74
N PHE A 296 4.91 32.61 -11.63
CA PHE A 296 4.08 32.48 -10.43
C PHE A 296 4.76 32.95 -9.14
N GLY A 297 5.96 33.52 -9.22
CA GLY A 297 6.72 33.91 -8.03
C GLY A 297 7.19 32.71 -7.20
N ALA A 298 7.68 31.65 -7.82
CA ALA A 298 8.10 30.38 -7.22
C ALA A 298 8.94 30.55 -5.94
N ALA A 299 9.95 31.43 -5.94
CA ALA A 299 10.78 31.69 -4.76
C ALA A 299 9.95 32.30 -3.60
N GLU A 300 9.00 33.15 -3.94
CA GLU A 300 8.11 33.80 -2.98
C GLU A 300 7.03 32.85 -2.45
N ILE A 301 6.54 31.93 -3.29
CA ILE A 301 5.68 30.82 -2.91
C ILE A 301 6.41 29.92 -1.90
N GLY A 302 7.66 29.54 -2.17
CA GLY A 302 8.50 28.81 -1.23
C GLY A 302 8.67 29.55 0.10
N ARG A 303 8.97 30.86 0.06
CA ARG A 303 9.09 31.69 1.26
C ARG A 303 7.79 31.75 2.07
N ALA A 304 6.63 31.78 1.42
CA ALA A 304 5.34 31.73 2.10
C ALA A 304 5.15 30.41 2.87
N VAL A 305 5.60 29.28 2.31
CA VAL A 305 5.62 27.98 3.00
C VAL A 305 6.61 27.99 4.16
N THR A 306 7.84 28.50 3.99
CA THR A 306 8.82 28.64 5.07
C THR A 306 8.29 29.48 6.24
N ASN A 307 7.57 30.56 5.96
CA ASN A 307 6.94 31.39 6.98
C ASN A 307 5.83 30.61 7.72
N ALA A 308 5.03 29.81 7.01
CA ALA A 308 4.01 28.96 7.62
C ALA A 308 4.62 27.92 8.57
N ILE A 309 5.76 27.32 8.20
CA ILE A 309 6.52 26.39 9.06
C ILE A 309 7.06 27.13 10.29
N SER A 310 7.71 28.29 10.09
CA SER A 310 8.33 29.08 11.17
C SER A 310 7.31 29.55 12.21
N ASN A 311 6.06 29.78 11.79
CA ASN A 311 4.95 30.17 12.67
C ASN A 311 4.22 28.97 13.30
N GLY A 312 4.66 27.73 13.04
CA GLY A 312 4.05 26.50 13.56
C GLY A 312 2.73 26.11 12.89
N ALA A 313 2.38 26.73 11.76
CA ALA A 313 1.17 26.40 11.00
C ALA A 313 1.33 25.11 10.19
N ILE A 314 2.57 24.79 9.81
CA ILE A 314 2.97 23.49 9.25
C ILE A 314 4.02 22.86 10.18
N GLY A 315 3.84 21.59 10.54
CA GLY A 315 4.84 20.84 11.29
C GLY A 315 4.36 19.47 11.72
N ILE A 316 5.25 18.65 12.25
CA ILE A 316 4.91 17.35 12.82
C ILE A 316 5.33 17.30 14.28
N THR A 317 4.49 16.71 15.13
CA THR A 317 4.77 16.52 16.55
C THR A 317 4.52 15.07 16.93
N HIS A 318 5.27 14.59 17.93
CA HIS A 318 5.07 13.27 18.50
C HIS A 318 4.97 13.33 20.03
N LYS A 319 4.29 12.37 20.64
CA LYS A 319 4.22 12.22 22.09
C LYS A 319 4.04 10.75 22.48
N ILE A 320 4.88 10.28 23.40
CA ILE A 320 4.72 8.97 24.04
C ILE A 320 4.09 9.17 25.42
N THR A 321 3.11 8.34 25.74
CA THR A 321 2.50 8.25 27.07
C THR A 321 2.39 6.79 27.50
N SER A 322 2.44 6.54 28.81
CA SER A 322 2.27 5.20 29.36
C SER A 322 1.43 5.26 30.64
N TYR A 323 0.44 4.38 30.76
CA TYR A 323 -0.41 4.25 31.93
C TYR A 323 -0.71 2.78 32.18
N GLY A 324 -0.15 2.24 33.28
CA GLY A 324 -0.17 0.79 33.54
C GLY A 324 0.44 0.02 32.36
N ASN A 325 -0.30 -0.96 31.85
CA ASN A 325 0.12 -1.80 30.73
C ASN A 325 -0.19 -1.19 29.35
N ASN A 326 -0.67 0.06 29.31
CA ASN A 326 -1.03 0.74 28.06
C ASN A 326 0.02 1.79 27.68
N ARG A 327 0.62 1.67 26.50
CA ARG A 327 1.50 2.69 25.93
C ARG A 327 0.86 3.29 24.69
N ASN A 328 1.00 4.61 24.50
CA ASN A 328 0.47 5.30 23.33
C ASN A 328 1.52 6.23 22.73
N LEU A 329 1.79 6.07 21.43
CA LEU A 329 2.48 7.04 20.59
C LEU A 329 1.44 7.82 19.79
N THR A 330 1.43 9.14 19.95
CA THR A 330 0.59 10.05 19.15
C THR A 330 1.47 10.88 18.24
N LEU A 331 1.22 10.82 16.95
CA LEU A 331 1.82 11.62 15.89
C LEU A 331 0.78 12.60 15.37
N THR A 332 1.11 13.88 15.24
CA THR A 332 0.20 14.89 14.67
C THR A 332 0.92 15.68 13.60
N LEU A 333 0.52 15.49 12.34
CA LEU A 333 0.88 16.38 11.24
C LEU A 333 -0.09 17.57 11.27
N ILE A 334 0.45 18.75 11.55
CA ILE A 334 -0.26 20.01 11.57
C ILE A 334 -0.12 20.63 10.19
N MET A 335 -1.25 20.83 9.53
CA MET A 335 -1.38 21.58 8.29
C MET A 335 -2.48 22.63 8.46
N PRO A 336 -2.43 23.75 7.73
CA PRO A 336 -3.55 24.68 7.71
C PRO A 336 -4.72 24.06 6.93
N SER A 337 -5.94 24.33 7.40
CA SER A 337 -7.16 24.21 6.61
C SER A 337 -7.22 25.30 5.55
N GLN A 338 -8.14 25.16 4.59
CA GLN A 338 -8.39 26.21 3.61
C GLN A 338 -8.68 27.55 4.29
N LYS A 339 -9.53 27.56 5.32
CA LYS A 339 -9.88 28.77 6.06
C LYS A 339 -8.67 29.40 6.78
N GLU A 340 -7.82 28.59 7.40
CA GLU A 340 -6.59 29.09 8.02
C GLU A 340 -5.63 29.68 6.97
N TRP A 341 -5.54 29.09 5.77
CA TRP A 341 -4.82 29.70 4.66
C TRP A 341 -5.44 31.04 4.25
N GLU A 342 -6.76 31.09 4.06
CA GLU A 342 -7.49 32.31 3.73
C GLU A 342 -7.24 33.43 4.75
N GLU A 343 -7.23 33.11 6.04
CA GLU A 343 -6.91 34.04 7.13
C GLU A 343 -5.44 34.50 7.06
N MET A 344 -4.48 33.60 6.86
CA MET A 344 -3.05 33.92 6.70
C MET A 344 -2.76 34.81 5.48
N PHE A 345 -3.56 34.66 4.42
CA PHE A 345 -3.46 35.44 3.19
C PHE A 345 -4.37 36.69 3.16
N GLY A 346 -5.26 36.87 4.13
CA GLY A 346 -6.19 37.99 4.18
C GLY A 346 -7.21 37.98 3.04
N VAL A 347 -7.74 36.79 2.72
CA VAL A 347 -8.60 36.56 1.55
C VAL A 347 -10.00 37.16 1.68
N SER A 348 -10.51 37.40 2.89
CA SER A 348 -11.88 37.89 3.12
C SER A 348 -12.24 39.18 2.39
N GLU A 349 -11.25 40.02 2.05
CA GLU A 349 -11.44 41.28 1.30
C GLU A 349 -11.08 41.14 -0.20
N LYS A 350 -10.69 39.94 -0.64
CA LYS A 350 -10.02 39.68 -1.94
C LYS A 350 -10.49 38.40 -2.63
N GLU A 351 -11.65 37.88 -2.25
CA GLU A 351 -12.21 36.62 -2.75
C GLU A 351 -12.38 36.61 -4.28
N ASP A 352 -12.80 37.73 -4.87
CA ASP A 352 -12.90 37.90 -6.33
C ASP A 352 -11.54 37.73 -7.02
N ILE A 353 -10.46 38.25 -6.41
CA ILE A 353 -9.10 38.14 -6.95
C ILE A 353 -8.60 36.70 -6.86
N VAL A 354 -8.86 36.01 -5.75
CA VAL A 354 -8.49 34.59 -5.59
C VAL A 354 -9.20 33.73 -6.63
N THR A 355 -10.51 33.94 -6.82
CA THR A 355 -11.32 33.19 -7.77
C THR A 355 -10.84 33.40 -9.21
N ASP A 356 -10.60 34.65 -9.60
CA ASP A 356 -10.05 34.99 -10.92
C ASP A 356 -8.66 34.37 -11.14
N ASN A 357 -7.78 34.48 -10.15
CA ASN A 357 -6.43 33.95 -10.22
C ASN A 357 -6.43 32.42 -10.32
N LEU A 358 -7.20 31.75 -9.47
CA LEU A 358 -7.30 30.29 -9.47
C LEU A 358 -7.74 29.77 -10.84
N LYS A 359 -8.79 30.37 -11.40
CA LYS A 359 -9.30 29.98 -12.72
C LYS A 359 -8.26 30.13 -13.82
N VAL A 360 -7.49 31.22 -13.80
CA VAL A 360 -6.40 31.45 -14.76
C VAL A 360 -5.31 30.39 -14.60
N ILE A 361 -4.87 30.12 -13.36
CA ILE A 361 -3.83 29.13 -13.07
C ILE A 361 -4.27 27.73 -13.50
N GLU A 362 -5.44 27.26 -13.09
CA GLU A 362 -5.94 25.92 -13.44
C GLU A 362 -6.06 25.74 -14.96
N THR A 363 -6.60 26.74 -15.67
CA THR A 363 -6.69 26.70 -17.15
C THR A 363 -5.32 26.59 -17.80
N MET A 364 -4.29 27.21 -17.23
CA MET A 364 -2.92 27.13 -17.75
C MET A 364 -2.30 25.76 -17.52
N LEU A 365 -2.44 25.22 -16.30
CA LEU A 365 -1.91 23.90 -15.95
C LEU A 365 -2.60 22.79 -16.75
N GLU A 366 -3.92 22.88 -16.95
CA GLU A 366 -4.70 21.96 -17.78
C GLU A 366 -4.19 21.95 -19.24
N LYS A 367 -3.98 23.13 -19.83
CA LYS A 367 -3.45 23.25 -21.20
C LYS A 367 -2.04 22.69 -21.35
N ALA A 368 -1.21 22.86 -20.32
CA ALA A 368 0.14 22.32 -20.28
C ALA A 368 0.20 20.81 -19.96
N GLY A 369 -0.94 20.17 -19.72
CA GLY A 369 -1.03 18.73 -19.40
C GLY A 369 -0.54 18.36 -17.99
N ILE A 370 -0.47 19.34 -17.07
CA ILE A 370 0.01 19.13 -15.70
C ILE A 370 -1.15 18.63 -14.83
N THR A 371 -1.02 17.43 -14.29
CA THR A 371 -2.04 16.79 -13.44
C THR A 371 -1.67 16.72 -11.96
N ASP A 372 -0.38 16.83 -11.64
CA ASP A 372 0.13 16.72 -10.27
C ASP A 372 0.03 18.07 -9.55
N LEU A 373 -1.20 18.43 -9.17
CA LEU A 373 -1.53 19.75 -8.61
C LEU A 373 -1.34 19.87 -7.09
N TYR A 374 -1.11 18.74 -6.41
CA TYR A 374 -0.96 18.67 -4.96
C TYR A 374 0.48 18.41 -4.56
N PHE A 375 0.99 19.17 -3.59
CA PHE A 375 2.26 18.87 -2.95
C PHE A 375 2.05 17.86 -1.79
N PRO A 376 2.71 16.69 -1.81
CA PRO A 376 2.35 15.53 -0.98
C PRO A 376 3.01 15.55 0.42
N VAL A 377 2.46 16.29 1.39
CA VAL A 377 3.01 16.31 2.76
C VAL A 377 2.47 15.15 3.61
N ALA A 378 1.14 14.98 3.68
CA ALA A 378 0.53 13.88 4.41
C ALA A 378 0.80 12.53 3.75
N ALA A 379 0.88 12.51 2.42
CA ALA A 379 1.29 11.33 1.67
C ALA A 379 2.75 10.92 1.95
N THR A 380 3.66 11.86 2.20
CA THR A 380 5.04 11.55 2.63
C THR A 380 5.06 10.83 3.98
N VAL A 381 4.32 11.33 4.98
CA VAL A 381 4.19 10.65 6.29
C VAL A 381 3.60 9.26 6.14
N LYS A 382 2.55 9.13 5.32
CA LYS A 382 1.92 7.83 5.06
C LYS A 382 2.93 6.85 4.46
N SER A 383 3.69 7.28 3.46
CA SER A 383 4.68 6.44 2.78
C SER A 383 5.82 6.03 3.71
N ALA A 384 6.27 6.92 4.59
CA ALA A 384 7.34 6.66 5.54
C ALA A 384 6.95 5.72 6.70
N LEU A 385 5.69 5.75 7.14
CA LEU A 385 5.26 5.10 8.39
C LEU A 385 4.12 4.13 8.19
N PHE A 386 3.04 4.54 7.51
CA PHE A 386 1.77 3.78 7.40
C PHE A 386 1.68 2.94 6.13
N THR A 387 2.83 2.53 5.58
CA THR A 387 2.92 1.52 4.54
C THR A 387 3.03 0.15 5.22
N TYR A 388 2.00 -0.67 5.04
CA TYR A 388 2.01 -2.03 5.57
C TYR A 388 2.89 -2.92 4.69
N PHE A 389 3.51 -3.94 5.29
CA PHE A 389 4.26 -4.95 4.55
C PHE A 389 3.33 -5.72 3.61
N GLU A 390 3.57 -5.66 2.30
CA GLU A 390 2.69 -6.29 1.31
C GLU A 390 2.92 -7.80 1.17
N GLY A 391 4.07 -8.33 1.60
CA GLY A 391 4.47 -9.72 1.38
C GLY A 391 5.53 -9.83 0.29
N PHE A 392 5.90 -11.06 -0.03
CA PHE A 392 6.85 -11.39 -1.10
C PHE A 392 6.18 -11.99 -2.34
N PHE A 393 5.00 -12.59 -2.19
CA PHE A 393 4.39 -13.41 -3.23
C PHE A 393 2.96 -12.97 -3.59
N ASN A 394 2.56 -13.20 -4.83
CA ASN A 394 1.15 -13.29 -5.21
C ASN A 394 0.60 -14.69 -4.89
N LEU A 395 -0.73 -14.86 -4.93
CA LEU A 395 -1.35 -16.19 -4.78
C LEU A 395 -0.80 -17.16 -5.82
N PRO A 396 -0.54 -18.43 -5.45
CA PRO A 396 -0.02 -19.43 -6.40
C PRO A 396 -1.09 -19.93 -7.38
N VAL A 397 -2.33 -19.48 -7.25
CA VAL A 397 -3.44 -19.75 -8.18
C VAL A 397 -4.16 -18.44 -8.48
N ASN A 398 -4.81 -18.34 -9.64
CA ASN A 398 -5.62 -17.16 -9.96
C ASN A 398 -6.77 -17.02 -8.95
N SER A 399 -7.03 -15.81 -8.47
CA SER A 399 -8.09 -15.54 -7.50
C SER A 399 -9.49 -15.92 -8.00
N SER A 400 -9.70 -15.95 -9.32
CA SER A 400 -10.93 -16.44 -9.97
C SER A 400 -11.22 -17.92 -9.69
N GLU A 401 -10.20 -18.70 -9.34
CA GLU A 401 -10.28 -20.14 -9.13
C GLU A 401 -10.64 -20.53 -7.68
N LEU A 402 -10.72 -19.58 -6.76
CA LEU A 402 -11.05 -19.85 -5.36
C LEU A 402 -12.56 -20.10 -5.17
N GLU A 403 -12.95 -21.22 -4.57
CA GLU A 403 -14.37 -21.62 -4.36
C GLU A 403 -15.08 -20.66 -3.43
N ASN A 404 -14.43 -20.34 -2.31
CA ASN A 404 -14.77 -19.27 -1.39
C ASN A 404 -13.45 -18.69 -0.86
N ARG A 405 -13.44 -17.43 -0.39
CA ARG A 405 -12.25 -16.81 0.25
C ARG A 405 -11.95 -17.41 1.65
N VAL A 406 -12.30 -18.67 1.87
CA VAL A 406 -12.09 -19.37 3.12
C VAL A 406 -10.63 -19.79 3.15
N ILE A 407 -9.85 -19.05 3.94
CA ILE A 407 -8.47 -19.38 4.23
C ILE A 407 -8.50 -20.16 5.54
N LEU A 408 -8.24 -21.45 5.41
CA LEU A 408 -8.28 -22.41 6.49
C LEU A 408 -6.98 -22.27 7.32
N THR A 409 -7.04 -21.56 8.46
CA THR A 409 -5.89 -21.27 9.36
C THR A 409 -6.13 -21.55 10.85
N SER A 410 -7.29 -22.12 11.20
CA SER A 410 -7.69 -22.39 12.60
C SER A 410 -7.57 -23.87 12.96
N LEU A 411 -7.66 -24.20 14.27
CA LEU A 411 -7.63 -25.57 14.87
C LEU A 411 -8.42 -26.67 14.14
N ASN A 412 -9.32 -26.33 13.21
CA ASN A 412 -10.22 -27.27 12.52
C ASN A 412 -10.15 -27.19 10.99
N ALA A 413 -9.27 -26.37 10.44
CA ALA A 413 -9.21 -26.12 9.01
C ALA A 413 -8.58 -27.32 8.25
N GLU A 414 -7.65 -28.00 8.90
CA GLU A 414 -7.01 -29.25 8.46
C GLU A 414 -7.99 -30.44 8.38
N GLN A 415 -9.04 -30.44 9.23
CA GLN A 415 -9.94 -31.58 9.39
C GLN A 415 -10.83 -31.85 8.16
N PHE A 416 -10.96 -30.91 7.22
CA PHE A 416 -11.73 -31.19 6.00
C PHE A 416 -10.99 -32.08 4.99
N PHE A 417 -9.66 -32.12 5.01
CA PHE A 417 -8.86 -32.77 3.95
C PHE A 417 -7.95 -33.90 4.43
N HIS A 418 -7.38 -33.79 5.63
CA HIS A 418 -6.35 -34.73 6.09
C HIS A 418 -6.62 -35.13 7.54
N HIS A 419 -7.15 -36.34 7.76
CA HIS A 419 -7.44 -36.89 9.09
C HIS A 419 -6.32 -37.83 9.57
N ASN A 420 -6.07 -37.82 10.88
CA ASN A 420 -5.40 -38.90 11.61
C ASN A 420 -6.32 -39.34 12.76
N GLY A 421 -6.60 -40.65 12.84
CA GLY A 421 -7.65 -41.24 13.69
C GLY A 421 -7.51 -41.04 15.21
N LEU A 422 -6.39 -40.50 15.73
CA LEU A 422 -6.24 -40.26 17.18
C LEU A 422 -5.44 -38.99 17.58
N TYR A 423 -4.74 -38.30 16.67
CA TYR A 423 -3.99 -37.07 16.98
C TYR A 423 -4.02 -36.08 15.81
N THR A 424 -4.25 -34.79 16.08
CA THR A 424 -4.12 -33.70 15.10
C THR A 424 -2.66 -33.50 14.73
N ALA A 425 -2.30 -33.69 13.47
CA ALA A 425 -1.00 -33.26 12.96
C ALA A 425 -1.14 -31.80 12.52
N TYR A 426 -0.70 -30.88 13.38
CA TYR A 426 -0.68 -29.46 13.06
C TYR A 426 0.24 -29.21 11.85
N ASP A 427 -0.37 -28.90 10.73
CA ASP A 427 0.26 -28.69 9.45
C ASP A 427 0.31 -27.20 9.17
N GLY A 428 1.12 -26.49 9.96
CA GLY A 428 1.20 -25.02 10.05
C GLY A 428 1.30 -24.28 8.72
N GLY A 429 0.15 -24.05 8.09
CA GLY A 429 0.02 -23.52 6.74
C GLY A 429 -1.39 -23.01 6.44
N VAL A 430 -1.67 -22.86 5.15
CA VAL A 430 -2.92 -22.37 4.57
C VAL A 430 -3.41 -23.37 3.54
N THR A 431 -4.67 -23.78 3.64
CA THR A 431 -5.34 -24.54 2.56
C THR A 431 -6.29 -23.65 1.78
N LEU A 432 -6.11 -23.60 0.47
CA LEU A 432 -6.98 -22.89 -0.46
C LEU A 432 -8.07 -23.82 -1.00
N SER A 433 -9.34 -23.43 -0.86
CA SER A 433 -10.47 -24.14 -1.51
C SER A 433 -10.61 -23.66 -2.95
N LEU A 434 -10.70 -24.59 -3.89
CA LEU A 434 -10.68 -24.32 -5.33
C LEU A 434 -11.98 -24.74 -6.01
N LYS A 435 -12.35 -24.05 -7.11
CA LYS A 435 -13.56 -24.32 -7.88
C LYS A 435 -13.48 -25.59 -8.73
N ALA A 436 -12.26 -26.01 -9.07
CA ALA A 436 -11.99 -27.12 -9.97
C ALA A 436 -10.70 -27.86 -9.58
N SER A 437 -10.51 -29.08 -10.08
CA SER A 437 -9.24 -29.79 -9.99
C SER A 437 -8.26 -29.31 -11.08
N GLU A 438 -7.00 -29.76 -11.00
CA GLU A 438 -5.96 -29.46 -11.99
C GLU A 438 -5.79 -27.97 -12.31
N ILE A 439 -5.97 -27.09 -11.32
CA ILE A 439 -5.65 -25.67 -11.50
C ILE A 439 -4.13 -25.52 -11.50
N PRO A 440 -3.55 -24.77 -12.47
CA PRO A 440 -2.11 -24.52 -12.50
C PRO A 440 -1.65 -23.81 -11.22
N VAL A 441 -0.67 -24.41 -10.55
CA VAL A 441 0.01 -23.85 -9.38
C VAL A 441 1.28 -23.14 -9.85
N ARG A 442 1.45 -21.89 -9.44
CA ARG A 442 2.46 -20.96 -9.95
C ARG A 442 3.31 -20.38 -8.84
N ILE A 443 4.57 -20.11 -9.17
CA ILE A 443 5.40 -19.18 -8.40
C ILE A 443 5.24 -17.80 -9.02
N ASP A 444 4.90 -16.83 -8.18
CA ASP A 444 4.68 -15.45 -8.60
C ASP A 444 5.22 -14.52 -7.51
N ILE A 445 6.44 -14.05 -7.72
CA ILE A 445 7.17 -13.14 -6.84
C ILE A 445 6.73 -11.71 -7.16
N LEU A 446 6.47 -10.92 -6.11
CA LEU A 446 6.10 -9.52 -6.27
C LEU A 446 7.30 -8.71 -6.80
N PRO A 447 7.08 -7.73 -7.68
CA PRO A 447 8.16 -6.84 -8.14
C PRO A 447 8.89 -6.13 -7.00
N SER A 448 8.21 -5.87 -5.88
CA SER A 448 8.83 -5.26 -4.69
C SER A 448 9.77 -6.20 -3.93
N ALA A 449 9.74 -7.50 -4.22
CA ALA A 449 10.56 -8.53 -3.59
C ALA A 449 11.70 -9.02 -4.50
N ASP A 450 11.75 -8.62 -5.77
CA ASP A 450 12.74 -9.10 -6.75
C ASP A 450 14.19 -8.78 -6.35
N GLU A 451 14.43 -7.62 -5.74
CA GLU A 451 15.76 -7.24 -5.24
C GLU A 451 16.07 -7.82 -3.85
N VAL A 452 15.04 -8.29 -3.14
CA VAL A 452 15.13 -8.82 -1.78
C VAL A 452 15.39 -10.33 -1.79
N ILE A 453 14.80 -11.05 -2.75
CA ILE A 453 15.03 -12.48 -2.97
C ILE A 453 16.23 -12.64 -3.90
N GLN A 454 17.39 -12.94 -3.32
CA GLN A 454 18.65 -13.09 -4.05
C GLN A 454 18.64 -14.35 -4.93
N ASP A 455 18.03 -15.42 -4.43
CA ASP A 455 17.99 -16.70 -5.10
C ASP A 455 16.76 -17.52 -4.68
N ALA A 456 16.34 -18.41 -5.56
CA ALA A 456 15.27 -19.35 -5.32
C ALA A 456 15.52 -20.65 -6.07
N PHE A 457 15.42 -21.78 -5.36
CA PHE A 457 15.72 -23.10 -5.91
C PHE A 457 14.81 -24.18 -5.34
N ILE A 458 14.71 -25.28 -6.08
CA ILE A 458 13.95 -26.46 -5.64
C ILE A 458 14.69 -27.10 -4.48
N TYR A 459 14.09 -27.04 -3.29
CA TYR A 459 14.70 -27.57 -2.09
C TYR A 459 14.41 -29.06 -1.93
N ASP A 460 13.16 -29.47 -2.18
CA ASP A 460 12.76 -30.87 -2.19
C ASP A 460 11.51 -31.09 -3.05
N VAL A 461 11.32 -32.33 -3.53
CA VAL A 461 10.21 -32.75 -4.38
C VAL A 461 9.73 -34.12 -3.94
N TYR A 462 8.41 -34.28 -3.88
CA TYR A 462 7.75 -35.58 -3.73
C TYR A 462 6.80 -35.82 -4.90
N ASN A 463 7.11 -36.80 -5.74
CA ASN A 463 6.21 -37.26 -6.79
C ASN A 463 5.41 -38.49 -6.34
N SER A 464 4.10 -38.32 -6.14
CA SER A 464 3.22 -39.40 -5.68
C SER A 464 2.93 -40.47 -6.74
N GLU A 465 3.32 -40.24 -8.01
CA GLU A 465 3.24 -41.24 -9.09
C GLU A 465 4.46 -42.16 -9.12
N GLU A 466 5.63 -41.67 -8.68
CA GLU A 466 6.90 -42.40 -8.76
C GLU A 466 7.26 -43.16 -7.48
N HIS A 467 6.76 -42.68 -6.33
CA HIS A 467 7.08 -43.28 -5.03
C HIS A 467 5.95 -44.13 -4.46
N ASN A 468 6.33 -45.29 -3.93
CA ASN A 468 5.45 -46.11 -3.13
C ASN A 468 5.28 -45.50 -1.73
N ILE A 469 4.06 -45.51 -1.22
CA ILE A 469 3.77 -45.01 0.12
C ILE A 469 4.38 -45.94 1.17
N ILE A 470 5.29 -45.41 1.96
CA ILE A 470 5.90 -46.12 3.09
C ILE A 470 4.93 -46.04 4.27
N LYS A 471 4.06 -47.06 4.41
CA LYS A 471 3.02 -47.09 5.46
C LYS A 471 3.56 -47.07 6.89
N SER A 472 4.83 -47.42 7.12
CA SER A 472 5.46 -47.46 8.44
C SER A 472 5.98 -46.10 8.95
N THR A 473 5.93 -45.06 8.14
CA THR A 473 6.39 -43.70 8.48
C THR A 473 5.26 -42.73 8.14
N PRO A 474 4.89 -41.79 9.04
CA PRO A 474 3.86 -40.81 8.72
C PRO A 474 4.35 -39.96 7.54
N ASN A 475 3.74 -40.14 6.38
CA ASN A 475 4.03 -39.36 5.18
C ASN A 475 2.83 -38.48 4.88
N TYR A 476 2.87 -37.22 5.30
CA TYR A 476 1.71 -36.32 5.33
C TYR A 476 1.20 -35.87 3.95
N THR A 477 1.83 -36.30 2.85
CA THR A 477 1.40 -36.01 1.48
C THR A 477 0.58 -37.15 0.85
N TYR A 478 -0.02 -38.08 1.62
CA TYR A 478 -0.80 -39.22 1.10
C TYR A 478 -1.67 -38.87 -0.12
N ASN A 479 -1.50 -39.66 -1.20
CA ASN A 479 -2.13 -39.49 -2.52
C ASN A 479 -1.86 -38.15 -3.26
N CYS A 480 -0.94 -37.31 -2.75
CA CYS A 480 -0.62 -36.01 -3.31
C CYS A 480 0.89 -35.85 -3.53
N SER A 481 1.25 -35.10 -4.55
CA SER A 481 2.61 -34.61 -4.76
C SER A 481 2.85 -33.32 -3.98
N ALA A 482 4.13 -33.03 -3.71
CA ALA A 482 4.57 -31.80 -3.04
C ALA A 482 5.86 -31.26 -3.65
N VAL A 483 6.03 -29.94 -3.61
CA VAL A 483 7.25 -29.23 -4.04
C VAL A 483 7.58 -28.20 -2.96
N GLU A 484 8.80 -28.26 -2.44
CA GLU A 484 9.34 -27.28 -1.50
C GLU A 484 10.40 -26.43 -2.20
N ILE A 485 10.32 -25.13 -1.97
CA ILE A 485 11.20 -24.13 -2.58
C ILE A 485 11.87 -23.34 -1.48
N ALA A 486 13.19 -23.20 -1.57
CA ALA A 486 13.95 -22.31 -0.72
C ALA A 486 14.11 -20.95 -1.42
N TYR A 487 13.72 -19.88 -0.72
CA TYR A 487 13.94 -18.49 -1.13
C TYR A 487 14.99 -17.87 -0.20
N ILE A 488 16.12 -17.45 -0.76
CA ILE A 488 17.19 -16.80 -0.03
C ILE A 488 16.91 -15.30 -0.01
N ILE A 489 16.68 -14.77 1.19
CA ILE A 489 16.28 -13.39 1.43
C ILE A 489 17.46 -12.62 2.03
N ASP A 490 17.78 -11.50 1.39
CA ASP A 490 18.72 -10.52 1.91
C ASP A 490 18.01 -9.58 2.87
N VAL A 491 18.48 -9.56 4.11
CA VAL A 491 17.86 -8.78 5.19
C VAL A 491 18.20 -7.29 5.08
N ASP A 492 19.39 -6.97 4.56
CA ASP A 492 19.79 -5.58 4.32
C ASP A 492 19.02 -5.01 3.13
N ALA A 493 18.90 -5.78 2.03
CA ALA A 493 18.08 -5.39 0.89
C ALA A 493 16.60 -5.25 1.28
N PHE A 494 16.07 -6.14 2.14
CA PHE A 494 14.73 -5.99 2.71
C PHE A 494 14.58 -4.64 3.42
N LYS A 495 15.54 -4.28 4.28
CA LYS A 495 15.51 -3.04 5.04
C LYS A 495 15.61 -1.80 4.16
N GLU A 496 16.44 -1.84 3.12
CA GLU A 496 16.55 -0.76 2.15
C GLU A 496 15.24 -0.58 1.37
N GLN A 497 14.68 -1.68 0.87
CA GLN A 497 13.50 -1.68 0.02
C GLN A 497 12.21 -1.33 0.78
N TYR A 498 12.00 -1.91 1.95
CA TYR A 498 10.77 -1.71 2.74
C TYR A 498 10.91 -0.61 3.79
N GLY A 499 12.14 -0.20 4.11
CA GLY A 499 12.43 0.89 5.03
C GLY A 499 12.27 0.53 6.52
N PHE A 500 12.16 -0.75 6.88
CA PHE A 500 12.09 -1.23 8.26
C PHE A 500 12.80 -2.57 8.41
N GLU A 501 13.17 -2.93 9.66
CA GLU A 501 13.87 -4.18 9.97
C GLU A 501 13.02 -5.40 9.62
N PHE A 502 13.67 -6.48 9.20
CA PHE A 502 12.98 -7.75 9.04
C PHE A 502 12.34 -8.20 10.36
N PRO A 503 11.07 -8.66 10.37
CA PRO A 503 10.37 -9.00 11.61
C PRO A 503 11.08 -10.10 12.39
N THR A 504 10.95 -10.03 13.71
CA THR A 504 11.36 -11.16 14.57
C THR A 504 10.39 -12.32 14.37
N ILE A 505 10.92 -13.52 14.09
CA ILE A 505 10.12 -14.74 13.99
C ILE A 505 10.20 -15.49 15.33
N VAL A 506 9.08 -15.98 15.86
CA VAL A 506 9.03 -16.65 17.17
C VAL A 506 8.78 -18.15 16.99
N MET A 507 9.63 -18.98 17.60
CA MET A 507 9.49 -20.43 17.59
C MET A 507 8.55 -20.92 18.71
N THR A 508 8.10 -22.18 18.63
CA THR A 508 7.23 -22.82 19.63
C THR A 508 7.78 -22.68 21.05
N ASN A 509 9.07 -23.00 21.25
CA ASN A 509 9.72 -22.92 22.55
C ASN A 509 9.94 -21.48 23.11
N GLY A 510 9.41 -20.44 22.45
CA GLY A 510 9.55 -19.05 22.84
C GLY A 510 10.88 -18.41 22.48
N ASN A 511 11.80 -19.14 21.84
CA ASN A 511 13.01 -18.54 21.30
C ASN A 511 12.66 -17.67 20.10
N THR A 512 13.30 -16.51 20.03
CA THR A 512 13.21 -15.63 18.88
C THR A 512 14.31 -15.94 17.89
N PHE A 513 13.92 -15.90 16.63
CA PHE A 513 14.77 -15.93 15.48
C PHE A 513 14.93 -14.49 15.01
N LYS A 514 16.15 -13.96 15.14
CA LYS A 514 16.53 -12.69 14.54
C LYS A 514 17.41 -13.01 13.36
N ALA A 515 16.96 -12.66 12.16
CA ALA A 515 17.71 -12.89 10.94
C ALA A 515 19.10 -12.24 11.03
N GLY A 516 20.13 -12.97 10.58
CA GLY A 516 21.44 -12.39 10.29
C GLY A 516 21.40 -11.54 9.02
N ASP A 517 22.48 -11.52 8.25
CA ASP A 517 22.53 -10.81 6.97
C ASP A 517 21.63 -11.49 5.91
N THR A 518 21.37 -12.78 6.09
CA THR A 518 20.58 -13.61 5.17
C THR A 518 19.65 -14.52 5.96
N ILE A 519 18.49 -14.80 5.39
CA ILE A 519 17.49 -15.73 5.93
C ILE A 519 16.89 -16.56 4.80
N THR A 520 16.59 -17.82 5.04
CA THR A 520 15.88 -18.66 4.07
C THR A 520 14.41 -18.77 4.44
N MET A 521 13.52 -18.49 3.50
CA MET A 521 12.11 -18.88 3.58
C MET A 521 11.90 -20.18 2.79
N LEU A 522 11.47 -21.23 3.48
CA LEU A 522 10.99 -22.45 2.86
C LEU A 522 9.49 -22.31 2.60
N VAL A 523 9.05 -22.56 1.37
CA VAL A 523 7.62 -22.63 1.01
C VAL A 523 7.34 -23.98 0.38
N GLU A 524 6.46 -24.73 1.01
CA GLU A 524 5.97 -26.01 0.48
C GLU A 524 4.59 -25.83 -0.14
N TYR A 525 4.45 -26.25 -1.39
CA TYR A 525 3.17 -26.43 -2.07
C TYR A 525 2.84 -27.91 -2.02
N SER A 526 1.73 -28.27 -1.38
CA SER A 526 1.28 -29.65 -1.18
C SER A 526 -0.11 -29.85 -1.76
N CYS A 527 -0.61 -31.09 -1.74
CA CYS A 527 -1.93 -31.42 -2.30
C CYS A 527 -1.97 -31.16 -3.81
N MET A 528 -0.91 -31.53 -4.53
CA MET A 528 -0.86 -31.48 -6.00
C MET A 528 -1.17 -32.85 -6.60
N GLU A 529 -1.92 -32.88 -7.70
CA GLU A 529 -2.17 -34.10 -8.47
C GLU A 529 -0.90 -34.52 -9.20
N ARG A 530 -0.32 -33.58 -9.94
CA ARG A 530 0.88 -33.76 -10.75
C ARG A 530 1.79 -32.56 -10.60
N ILE A 531 3.08 -32.82 -10.71
CA ILE A 531 4.13 -31.80 -10.66
C ILE A 531 4.75 -31.62 -12.05
N ALA A 532 5.16 -30.40 -12.34
CA ALA A 532 5.86 -30.04 -13.58
C ALA A 532 7.39 -30.01 -13.39
N ILE A 533 7.86 -30.36 -12.19
CA ILE A 533 9.26 -30.43 -11.77
C ILE A 533 9.55 -31.89 -11.40
N SER A 534 10.77 -32.34 -11.66
CA SER A 534 11.25 -33.68 -11.31
C SER A 534 12.12 -33.67 -10.06
N GLU A 535 12.37 -34.84 -9.47
CA GLU A 535 13.32 -34.93 -8.36
C GLU A 535 14.76 -34.64 -8.78
N GLU A 536 15.08 -34.81 -10.07
CA GLU A 536 16.39 -34.46 -10.63
C GLU A 536 16.63 -32.95 -10.66
N ASP A 537 15.59 -32.15 -10.46
CA ASP A 537 15.67 -30.68 -10.36
C ASP A 537 15.99 -30.19 -8.94
N ILE A 538 16.06 -31.07 -7.95
CA ILE A 538 16.44 -30.71 -6.58
C ILE A 538 17.85 -30.05 -6.58
N GLY A 539 17.93 -28.86 -5.97
CA GLY A 539 19.12 -28.02 -5.93
C GLY A 539 19.25 -27.03 -7.10
N HIS A 540 18.47 -27.19 -8.17
CA HIS A 540 18.50 -26.29 -9.32
C HIS A 540 17.69 -25.02 -9.06
N SER A 541 18.21 -23.89 -9.58
CA SER A 541 17.52 -22.61 -9.48
C SER A 541 16.24 -22.62 -10.32
N LEU A 542 15.20 -21.94 -9.85
CA LEU A 542 13.97 -21.74 -10.61
C LEU A 542 14.24 -21.08 -11.96
N ARG A 543 15.23 -20.18 -12.03
CA ARG A 543 15.61 -19.51 -13.28
C ARG A 543 16.18 -20.48 -14.30
N ASP A 544 16.92 -21.50 -13.85
CA ASP A 544 17.50 -22.50 -14.73
C ASP A 544 16.44 -23.46 -15.28
N ILE A 545 15.45 -23.81 -14.45
CA ILE A 545 14.36 -24.72 -14.81
C ILE A 545 13.35 -24.04 -15.76
N PHE A 546 12.91 -22.83 -15.42
CA PHE A 546 11.80 -22.17 -16.12
C PHE A 546 12.23 -21.11 -17.15
N GLY A 547 13.45 -20.56 -17.02
CA GLY A 547 13.91 -19.44 -17.83
C GLY A 547 12.95 -18.24 -17.76
N ASN A 548 12.48 -17.78 -18.92
CA ASN A 548 11.49 -16.70 -19.06
C ASN A 548 10.03 -17.19 -19.12
N SER A 549 9.79 -18.48 -18.88
CA SER A 549 8.45 -19.08 -18.95
C SER A 549 7.65 -18.79 -17.68
N GLN A 550 6.33 -19.01 -17.74
CA GLN A 550 5.52 -19.02 -16.52
C GLN A 550 6.01 -20.16 -15.61
N MET A 551 6.35 -19.84 -14.37
CA MET A 551 6.84 -20.80 -13.36
C MET A 551 5.68 -21.64 -12.81
N ILE A 552 5.14 -22.52 -13.65
CA ILE A 552 4.10 -23.49 -13.25
C ILE A 552 4.80 -24.71 -12.66
N ILE A 553 4.58 -24.95 -11.37
CA ILE A 553 5.25 -26.03 -10.63
C ILE A 553 4.44 -27.33 -10.58
N GLY A 554 3.14 -27.24 -10.88
CA GLY A 554 2.25 -28.38 -10.83
C GLY A 554 0.80 -27.98 -10.99
N TYR A 555 -0.08 -28.92 -10.65
CA TYR A 555 -1.53 -28.76 -10.78
C TYR A 555 -2.22 -29.29 -9.52
N SER A 556 -3.21 -28.55 -9.02
CA SER A 556 -3.89 -28.87 -7.75
C SER A 556 -4.59 -30.24 -7.78
N HIS A 557 -4.58 -30.93 -6.64
CA HIS A 557 -5.22 -32.24 -6.48
C HIS A 557 -6.74 -32.15 -6.59
N SER A 558 -7.33 -33.22 -7.12
CA SER A 558 -8.78 -33.35 -7.30
C SER A 558 -9.55 -33.61 -6.00
N GLY A 559 -8.85 -33.84 -4.89
CA GLY A 559 -9.45 -34.27 -3.62
C GLY A 559 -10.11 -35.64 -3.71
N THR A 560 -9.79 -36.41 -4.76
CA THR A 560 -10.32 -37.76 -4.93
C THR A 560 -9.61 -38.71 -3.98
N HIS A 561 -10.40 -39.54 -3.30
CA HIS A 561 -9.89 -40.56 -2.38
C HIS A 561 -9.35 -41.76 -3.14
N SER A 562 -8.16 -42.23 -2.78
CA SER A 562 -7.54 -43.44 -3.29
C SER A 562 -7.42 -44.48 -2.18
N LYS A 563 -8.19 -45.56 -2.28
CA LYS A 563 -8.14 -46.66 -1.30
C LYS A 563 -6.73 -47.26 -1.14
N GLU A 564 -5.94 -47.33 -2.19
CA GLU A 564 -4.57 -47.87 -2.10
C GLU A 564 -3.61 -46.91 -1.39
N LYS A 565 -3.76 -45.61 -1.68
CA LYS A 565 -2.82 -44.57 -1.26
C LYS A 565 -3.20 -43.91 0.07
N ASP A 566 -4.49 -43.75 0.32
CA ASP A 566 -5.07 -43.10 1.51
C ASP A 566 -5.50 -44.10 2.59
N GLU A 567 -5.90 -45.33 2.22
CA GLU A 567 -6.23 -46.38 3.19
C GLU A 567 -5.06 -47.36 3.42
N GLY A 568 -4.55 -47.38 4.65
CA GLY A 568 -3.53 -48.35 5.04
C GLY A 568 -3.36 -48.41 6.54
N PHE A 569 -3.68 -49.54 7.15
CA PHE A 569 -3.32 -49.81 8.53
C PHE A 569 -1.80 -50.01 8.63
N ASP A 570 -1.12 -49.09 9.29
CA ASP A 570 0.16 -49.39 9.90
C ASP A 570 -0.07 -49.96 11.31
N SER A 571 0.99 -50.46 11.95
CA SER A 571 0.93 -50.94 13.35
C SER A 571 0.65 -49.82 14.37
N THR A 572 0.49 -48.56 13.92
CA THR A 572 0.26 -47.39 14.77
C THR A 572 -1.12 -46.74 14.60
N GLY A 573 -1.95 -47.26 13.69
CA GLY A 573 -3.39 -46.95 13.57
C GLY A 573 -3.73 -45.77 12.65
N TRP A 574 -2.83 -45.35 11.76
CA TRP A 574 -3.09 -44.23 10.84
C TRP A 574 -4.07 -44.62 9.73
N TYR A 575 -4.98 -43.72 9.40
CA TYR A 575 -5.78 -43.80 8.17
C TYR A 575 -6.09 -42.39 7.71
N HIS A 576 -5.99 -42.15 6.40
CA HIS A 576 -6.34 -40.90 5.77
C HIS A 576 -7.77 -41.04 5.23
N THR A 577 -8.69 -40.20 5.68
CA THR A 577 -10.04 -40.15 5.14
C THR A 577 -10.33 -38.75 4.65
N PHE A 578 -10.32 -38.58 3.32
CA PHE A 578 -11.24 -37.62 2.72
C PHE A 578 -12.66 -38.11 3.07
N GLY A 579 -13.49 -37.25 3.66
CA GLY A 579 -14.89 -37.59 3.93
C GLY A 579 -15.54 -38.10 2.65
N SER A 580 -15.95 -39.38 2.65
CA SER A 580 -16.17 -40.21 1.46
C SER A 580 -17.36 -39.83 0.55
N GLU A 581 -17.87 -38.60 0.63
CA GLU A 581 -19.09 -38.18 -0.06
C GLU A 581 -18.90 -37.01 -1.04
N LYS A 582 -17.77 -36.27 -1.00
CA LYS A 582 -17.56 -35.12 -1.91
C LYS A 582 -16.08 -34.88 -2.22
N ASN A 583 -15.72 -34.78 -3.51
CA ASN A 583 -14.42 -34.25 -3.93
C ASN A 583 -14.29 -32.82 -3.45
N VAL A 584 -13.15 -32.48 -2.85
CA VAL A 584 -12.85 -31.10 -2.51
C VAL A 584 -11.53 -30.70 -3.12
N TYR A 585 -11.59 -29.75 -4.05
CA TYR A 585 -10.42 -29.28 -4.76
C TYR A 585 -9.67 -28.30 -3.86
N HIS A 586 -8.39 -28.56 -3.62
CA HIS A 586 -7.61 -27.74 -2.71
C HIS A 586 -6.13 -27.70 -3.06
N LEU A 587 -5.44 -26.72 -2.49
CA LEU A 587 -3.98 -26.57 -2.53
C LEU A 587 -3.51 -26.25 -1.11
N GLY A 588 -2.51 -26.97 -0.62
CA GLY A 588 -1.85 -26.68 0.65
C GLY A 588 -0.63 -25.79 0.43
N ILE A 589 -0.42 -24.82 1.31
CA ILE A 589 0.75 -23.95 1.34
C ILE A 589 1.29 -23.91 2.76
N LYS A 590 2.57 -24.19 2.94
CA LYS A 590 3.24 -24.09 4.26
C LYS A 590 4.47 -23.23 4.13
N ALA A 591 4.83 -22.56 5.22
CA ALA A 591 6.00 -21.70 5.24
C ALA A 591 6.78 -21.83 6.55
N ALA A 592 8.10 -21.80 6.44
CA ALA A 592 9.00 -21.75 7.57
C ALA A 592 10.23 -20.90 7.27
N PHE A 593 10.83 -20.33 8.32
CA PHE A 593 12.11 -19.63 8.21
C PHE A 593 13.27 -20.44 8.82
N VAL A 594 14.42 -20.39 8.16
CA VAL A 594 15.68 -21.00 8.61
C VAL A 594 16.78 -19.94 8.59
N ASP A 595 17.70 -20.00 9.57
CA ASP A 595 18.75 -19.01 9.75
C ASP A 595 19.85 -19.19 8.72
N GLY A 596 20.26 -18.08 8.12
CA GLY A 596 21.18 -18.07 7.01
C GLY A 596 20.63 -18.73 5.75
N GLU A 597 21.58 -19.06 4.87
CA GLU A 597 21.33 -19.77 3.62
C GLU A 597 21.28 -21.28 3.88
N VAL A 598 20.22 -21.94 3.41
CA VAL A 598 20.16 -23.41 3.43
C VAL A 598 21.05 -24.01 2.35
N VAL A 599 21.62 -25.17 2.66
CA VAL A 599 22.45 -25.90 1.68
C VAL A 599 21.57 -26.40 0.54
N ARG A 600 21.95 -26.07 -0.70
CA ARG A 600 21.39 -26.69 -1.90
C ARG A 600 21.61 -28.19 -1.86
N GLN A 601 20.51 -28.93 -1.80
CA GLN A 601 20.55 -30.39 -1.82
C GLN A 601 20.91 -30.86 -3.23
N GLU A 602 21.70 -31.93 -3.33
CA GLU A 602 21.84 -32.68 -4.57
C GLU A 602 20.92 -33.90 -4.51
N TYR A 603 20.21 -34.18 -5.61
CA TYR A 603 19.38 -35.37 -5.69
C TYR A 603 20.20 -36.66 -5.48
N GLN A 604 19.75 -37.53 -4.58
CA GLN A 604 20.37 -38.83 -4.32
C GLN A 604 19.33 -39.96 -4.39
N LYS A 605 19.68 -41.06 -5.08
CA LYS A 605 18.86 -42.29 -5.12
C LYS A 605 19.35 -43.30 -4.07
N PRO A 606 18.45 -43.89 -3.25
CA PRO A 606 17.01 -43.64 -3.18
C PRO A 606 16.68 -42.31 -2.47
N HIS A 607 15.75 -41.54 -3.05
CA HIS A 607 15.31 -40.27 -2.50
C HIS A 607 14.39 -40.47 -1.31
N THR A 608 14.47 -39.59 -0.33
CA THR A 608 13.54 -39.52 0.79
C THR A 608 13.11 -38.07 0.95
N TYR A 609 11.83 -37.81 0.75
CA TYR A 609 11.27 -36.48 0.91
C TYR A 609 11.36 -36.01 2.37
N ASN A 610 11.86 -34.80 2.57
CA ASN A 610 12.14 -34.17 3.85
C ASN A 610 11.52 -32.76 3.98
N GLY A 611 10.53 -32.41 3.17
CA GLY A 611 9.91 -31.09 3.22
C GLY A 611 9.05 -30.82 4.46
N LEU A 612 8.51 -29.60 4.57
CA LEU A 612 7.76 -29.12 5.76
C LEU A 612 6.60 -30.04 6.20
N SER A 613 6.00 -30.77 5.26
CA SER A 613 5.01 -31.81 5.55
C SER A 613 5.57 -32.91 6.45
N VAL A 614 6.81 -33.35 6.20
CA VAL A 614 7.39 -34.55 6.80
C VAL A 614 8.35 -34.22 7.93
N LYS A 615 9.06 -33.10 7.83
CA LYS A 615 10.09 -32.72 8.79
C LYS A 615 9.76 -31.40 9.47
N ASN A 616 9.94 -31.36 10.79
CA ASN A 616 9.85 -30.12 11.55
C ASN A 616 11.16 -29.32 11.41
N THR A 617 11.30 -28.60 10.29
CA THR A 617 12.47 -27.75 9.99
C THR A 617 12.08 -26.28 10.11
N GLY A 618 12.95 -25.49 10.74
CA GLY A 618 12.78 -24.02 10.83
C GLY A 618 11.66 -23.57 11.76
N ALA A 619 11.44 -22.25 11.78
CA ALA A 619 10.36 -21.59 12.50
C ALA A 619 9.13 -21.48 11.59
N LYS A 620 8.07 -22.26 11.87
CA LYS A 620 6.84 -22.23 11.06
C LYS A 620 6.15 -20.88 11.19
N VAL A 621 5.69 -20.35 10.06
CA VAL A 621 4.99 -19.06 9.94
C VAL A 621 3.75 -19.22 9.07
N ASN A 622 2.76 -18.38 9.28
CA ASN A 622 1.55 -18.40 8.48
C ASN A 622 1.80 -17.76 7.10
N PRO A 623 1.59 -18.48 5.98
CA PRO A 623 1.71 -17.95 4.62
C PRO A 623 0.88 -16.68 4.38
N LEU A 624 -0.21 -16.47 5.12
CA LEU A 624 -1.06 -15.28 4.99
C LEU A 624 -0.31 -13.94 5.04
N LEU A 625 0.76 -13.89 5.85
CA LEU A 625 1.56 -12.68 6.03
C LEU A 625 2.58 -12.47 4.89
N TRP A 626 2.83 -13.48 4.07
CA TRP A 626 3.91 -13.44 3.07
C TRP A 626 3.37 -13.36 1.65
N PHE A 627 2.05 -13.46 1.48
CA PHE A 627 1.37 -13.43 0.20
C PHE A 627 0.39 -12.24 0.14
N LYS A 628 0.63 -11.29 -0.77
CA LYS A 628 -0.11 -10.02 -0.89
C LYS A 628 -1.61 -10.21 -1.11
N ALA A 629 -1.98 -11.18 -1.94
CA ALA A 629 -3.36 -11.36 -2.37
C ALA A 629 -4.32 -11.77 -1.23
N PHE A 630 -3.82 -12.20 -0.07
CA PHE A 630 -4.64 -12.41 1.12
C PHE A 630 -5.04 -11.12 1.85
N ARG A 631 -4.38 -10.01 1.55
CA ARG A 631 -4.54 -8.69 2.20
C ARG A 631 -5.40 -7.74 1.40
N THR A 632 -5.46 -7.94 0.09
CA THR A 632 -6.25 -7.08 -0.78
C THR A 632 -7.71 -7.51 -0.66
N ALA A 633 -8.58 -6.58 -0.25
CA ALA A 633 -10.01 -6.73 -0.46
C ALA A 633 -10.24 -6.82 -1.98
N ALA A 634 -10.29 -8.04 -2.51
CA ALA A 634 -10.60 -8.27 -3.91
C ALA A 634 -12.03 -7.83 -4.24
#